data_AF-A0AA35WI53-F1
#
_entry.id   AF-A0AA35WI53-F1
#
_cell.length_a   1.000
_cell.length_b   1.000
_cell.length_c   1.000
_cell.angle_alpha   90.00
_cell.angle_beta   90.00
_cell.angle_gamma   90.00
#
_symmetry.space_group_name_H-M   'P 1'
#
loop_
_entity.id
_entity.type
_entity.pdbx_description
1 polymer ?
#
loop_
_entity_poly.entity_id
_entity_poly.type
_entity_poly.pdbx_seq_one_letter_code
_entity_poly.pdbx_strand_id
1 'polypeptide(L)'
;MVCNNQLPLFSYCLFPLSTPSSKPLVDARGLLEELRNQQPSPPPRSTQTPPTAHPLRGPFLGRLEMVKQITQNGLQNILELPSPATLLLDYFSMFGTKSCCFDDLRSYFEFFSPDELKKFMVMAEAKIAENPIKFDCSEKDRKRNVSILRRQISMMQLQRYCGLHGNLSLDKKRDLVLLCKHLYREGLKLATGVPETDTKPADFFVVLAVHLLIEIYVETSQ
;
A
#
# COMPACT_ATOMS: atom_id res chain seq x y z
N MET A 1 -34.07 -7.04 -9.90
CA MET A 1 -33.05 -7.99 -9.38
C MET A 1 -32.03 -7.20 -8.61
N VAL A 2 -32.05 -7.31 -7.28
CA VAL A 2 -31.28 -6.47 -6.38
C VAL A 2 -29.87 -7.07 -6.24
N CYS A 3 -28.86 -6.39 -6.79
CA CYS A 3 -27.45 -6.68 -6.52
C CYS A 3 -27.13 -6.24 -5.09
N ASN A 4 -27.13 -7.16 -4.14
CA ASN A 4 -26.63 -6.91 -2.79
C ASN A 4 -25.70 -8.05 -2.38
N ASN A 5 -24.43 -7.96 -2.80
CA ASN A 5 -23.34 -8.84 -2.34
C ASN A 5 -22.18 -7.94 -1.87
N GLN A 6 -22.34 -7.36 -0.68
CA GLN A 6 -21.24 -6.74 0.06
C GLN A 6 -20.61 -7.83 0.92
N LEU A 7 -19.55 -8.47 0.42
CA LEU A 7 -18.71 -9.35 1.24
C LEU A 7 -17.67 -8.49 1.98
N PRO A 8 -17.45 -8.71 3.30
CA PRO A 8 -16.41 -8.01 4.04
C PRO A 8 -15.04 -8.60 3.64
N LEU A 9 -14.27 -7.86 2.85
CA LEU A 9 -13.03 -8.35 2.23
C LEU A 9 -11.78 -8.31 3.11
N PHE A 10 -11.84 -7.86 4.36
CA PHE A 10 -10.62 -7.48 5.08
C PHE A 10 -10.66 -7.83 6.57
N SER A 11 -10.63 -9.13 6.88
CA SER A 11 -10.32 -9.57 8.24
C SER A 11 -9.69 -10.97 8.23
N TYR A 12 -8.44 -11.07 7.78
CA TYR A 12 -7.67 -12.32 7.89
C TYR A 12 -6.41 -12.22 8.73
N CYS A 13 -6.13 -11.07 9.36
CA CYS A 13 -4.93 -10.90 10.19
C CYS A 13 -5.25 -10.18 11.51
N LEU A 14 -5.61 -10.93 12.55
CA LEU A 14 -5.59 -10.44 13.94
C LEU A 14 -4.74 -11.40 14.78
N PHE A 15 -3.61 -10.91 15.28
CA PHE A 15 -2.79 -11.57 16.31
C PHE A 15 -2.48 -10.59 17.46
N PRO A 16 -2.47 -11.06 18.72
CA PRO A 16 -2.50 -10.24 19.93
C PRO A 16 -1.11 -9.69 20.31
N LEU A 17 -1.11 -8.52 20.98
CA LEU A 17 0.06 -7.78 21.46
C LEU A 17 0.06 -7.73 22.99
N SER A 18 1.25 -7.77 23.58
CA SER A 18 1.54 -7.42 24.97
C SER A 18 2.41 -6.15 25.02
N THR A 19 2.07 -5.24 25.95
CA THR A 19 2.70 -3.93 26.22
C THR A 19 3.71 -4.04 27.38
N PRO A 20 4.68 -3.12 27.59
CA PRO A 20 4.43 -1.83 28.29
C PRO A 20 5.41 -0.66 27.92
N SER A 21 4.97 0.60 27.95
CA SER A 21 5.14 1.63 29.01
C SER A 21 6.23 2.69 28.73
N SER A 22 5.77 3.95 28.76
CA SER A 22 6.46 5.20 28.42
C SER A 22 7.08 5.90 29.64
N LYS A 23 8.03 6.83 29.40
CA LYS A 23 8.42 7.99 30.23
C LYS A 23 9.43 8.91 29.48
N PRO A 24 9.65 10.18 29.89
CA PRO A 24 9.35 11.34 29.04
C PRO A 24 10.55 12.17 28.55
N LEU A 25 10.22 13.05 27.61
CA LEU A 25 11.01 13.93 26.74
C LEU A 25 11.49 15.23 27.45
N VAL A 26 12.70 15.70 27.12
CA VAL A 26 13.21 17.04 27.48
C VAL A 26 13.54 17.85 26.20
N ASP A 27 13.29 19.15 26.33
CA ASP A 27 13.07 20.24 25.39
C ASP A 27 14.19 20.55 24.36
N ALA A 28 13.86 20.43 23.06
CA ALA A 28 14.72 20.80 21.92
C ALA A 28 14.15 22.01 21.13
N ARG A 29 13.38 22.90 21.78
CA ARG A 29 12.77 24.06 21.10
C ARG A 29 13.77 25.18 20.76
N GLY A 30 14.89 25.29 21.48
CA GLY A 30 15.85 26.37 21.27
C GLY A 30 16.60 26.32 19.94
N LEU A 31 16.94 25.12 19.46
CA LEU A 31 17.81 24.96 18.28
C LEU A 31 17.08 25.23 16.94
N LEU A 32 15.75 25.09 16.93
CA LEU A 32 14.93 25.29 15.73
C LEU A 32 14.62 26.76 15.45
N GLU A 33 14.69 27.64 16.44
CA GLU A 33 14.50 29.08 16.23
C GLU A 33 15.73 29.76 15.63
N GLU A 34 16.94 29.34 16.01
CA GLU A 34 18.17 29.91 15.44
C GLU A 34 18.34 29.59 13.94
N LEU A 35 17.92 28.40 13.51
CA LEU A 35 17.95 28.02 12.09
C LEU A 35 16.90 28.75 11.23
N ARG A 36 15.80 29.21 11.84
CA ARG A 36 14.75 29.97 11.14
C ARG A 36 15.19 31.39 10.82
N ASN A 37 16.02 31.99 11.68
CA ASN A 37 16.43 33.39 11.56
C ASN A 37 17.58 33.63 10.56
N GLN A 38 18.12 32.58 9.92
CA GLN A 38 19.24 32.69 8.99
C GLN A 38 18.86 32.47 7.50
N GLN A 39 17.58 32.25 7.18
CA GLN A 39 17.15 32.07 5.78
C GLN A 39 16.71 33.41 5.15
N PRO A 40 17.34 33.86 4.05
CA PRO A 40 16.87 35.04 3.31
C PRO A 40 15.51 34.77 2.66
N SER A 41 14.69 35.83 2.54
CA SER A 41 13.33 35.76 2.02
C SER A 41 13.30 35.27 0.57
N PRO A 42 12.37 34.35 0.23
CA PRO A 42 12.25 33.87 -1.15
C PRO A 42 11.76 35.00 -2.08
N PRO A 43 12.24 35.05 -3.34
CA PRO A 43 11.83 36.06 -4.29
C PRO A 43 10.33 35.93 -4.64
N PRO A 44 9.67 37.03 -5.04
CA PRO A 44 8.24 37.04 -5.31
C PRO A 44 7.92 36.13 -6.50
N ARG A 45 7.15 35.06 -6.22
CA ARG A 45 6.67 34.10 -7.21
C ARG A 45 5.57 34.76 -8.05
N SER A 46 5.75 34.77 -9.36
CA SER A 46 4.74 35.22 -10.32
C SER A 46 3.41 34.49 -10.09
N THR A 47 2.32 35.25 -10.05
CA THR A 47 0.94 34.78 -9.88
C THR A 47 0.45 34.12 -11.16
N GLN A 48 0.97 32.94 -11.47
CA GLN A 48 0.30 31.99 -12.35
C GLN A 48 -0.16 30.84 -11.45
N THR A 49 -1.47 30.67 -11.32
CA THR A 49 -2.08 29.50 -10.66
C THR A 49 -1.59 28.26 -11.40
N PRO A 50 -0.77 27.39 -10.76
CA PRO A 50 -0.21 26.26 -11.46
C PRO A 50 -1.32 25.26 -11.81
N PRO A 51 -1.28 24.62 -13.01
CA PRO A 51 -2.14 23.49 -13.31
C PRO A 51 -1.95 22.45 -12.19
N THR A 52 -3.04 21.86 -11.70
CA THR A 52 -3.04 20.92 -10.57
C THR A 52 -1.85 19.96 -10.65
N ALA A 53 -0.80 20.23 -9.88
CA ALA A 53 0.49 19.62 -10.10
C ALA A 53 0.38 18.11 -9.87
N HIS A 54 0.66 17.31 -10.90
CA HIS A 54 0.72 15.87 -10.73
C HIS A 54 1.76 15.55 -9.64
N PRO A 55 1.41 14.79 -8.60
CA PRO A 55 2.30 14.50 -7.51
C PRO A 55 3.52 13.74 -8.04
N LEU A 56 4.70 14.30 -7.82
CA LEU A 56 5.95 13.69 -8.24
C LEU A 56 6.29 12.52 -7.33
N ARG A 57 6.72 11.40 -7.92
CA ARG A 57 7.09 10.19 -7.19
C ARG A 57 8.36 10.37 -6.34
N GLY A 58 9.35 11.09 -6.88
CA GLY A 58 10.66 11.29 -6.27
C GLY A 58 10.63 11.83 -4.84
N PRO A 59 9.90 12.92 -4.54
CA PRO A 59 9.82 13.47 -3.19
C PRO A 59 9.29 12.49 -2.13
N PHE A 60 8.32 11.63 -2.47
CA PHE A 60 7.81 10.64 -1.51
C PHE A 60 8.82 9.52 -1.24
N LEU A 61 9.50 9.04 -2.28
CA LEU A 61 10.58 8.06 -2.13
C LEU A 61 11.79 8.66 -1.40
N GLY A 62 12.10 9.93 -1.63
CA GLY A 62 13.17 10.64 -0.93
C GLY A 62 12.95 10.69 0.58
N ARG A 63 11.69 10.84 1.05
CA ARG A 63 11.35 10.76 2.47
C ARG A 63 11.61 9.36 3.05
N LEU A 64 11.24 8.31 2.31
CA LEU A 64 11.50 6.93 2.72
C LEU A 64 13.00 6.62 2.74
N GLU A 65 13.74 7.05 1.71
CA GLU A 65 15.18 6.87 1.62
C GLU A 65 15.91 7.62 2.75
N MET A 66 15.49 8.85 3.08
CA MET A 66 16.04 9.59 4.21
C MET A 66 15.89 8.82 5.52
N VAL A 67 14.69 8.31 5.84
CA VAL A 67 14.44 7.53 7.07
C VAL A 67 15.26 6.25 7.09
N LYS A 68 15.35 5.55 5.94
CA LYS A 68 16.21 4.37 5.80
C LYS A 68 17.68 4.70 6.08
N GLN A 69 18.23 5.73 5.44
CA GLN A 69 19.62 6.13 5.63
C GLN A 69 19.92 6.53 7.08
N ILE A 70 19.05 7.31 7.72
CA ILE A 70 19.23 7.72 9.13
C ILE A 70 19.16 6.50 10.07
N THR A 71 18.25 5.57 9.79
CA THR A 71 18.12 4.31 10.55
C THR A 71 19.36 3.44 10.43
N GLN A 72 19.86 3.23 9.21
CA GLN A 72 21.04 2.41 8.96
C GLN A 72 22.32 3.00 9.59
N ASN A 73 22.42 4.33 9.65
CA ASN A 73 23.57 5.01 10.25
C ASN A 73 23.42 5.22 11.78
N GLY A 74 22.34 4.72 12.41
CA GLY A 74 22.13 4.85 13.86
C GLY A 74 21.87 6.29 14.36
N LEU A 75 21.45 7.18 13.46
CA LEU A 75 21.28 8.61 13.75
C LEU A 75 19.86 8.97 14.26
N GLN A 76 19.07 7.96 14.64
CA GLN A 76 17.67 8.12 15.07
C GLN A 76 17.52 8.97 16.34
N ASN A 77 18.57 9.04 17.18
CA ASN A 77 18.56 9.80 18.43
C ASN A 77 18.73 11.32 18.24
N ILE A 78 19.04 11.77 17.01
CA ILE A 78 19.39 13.16 16.71
C ILE A 78 18.21 13.90 16.04
N LEU A 79 17.35 13.17 15.33
CA LEU A 79 16.27 13.74 14.53
C LEU A 79 14.97 13.03 14.83
N GLU A 80 13.92 13.80 15.10
CA GLU A 80 12.56 13.27 15.17
C GLU A 80 12.13 12.87 13.76
N LEU A 81 12.04 11.56 13.51
CA LEU A 81 11.65 11.02 12.22
C LEU A 81 10.15 10.69 12.19
N PRO A 82 9.48 10.93 11.05
CA PRO A 82 8.14 10.42 10.85
C PRO A 82 8.13 8.89 10.87
N SER A 83 7.06 8.31 11.40
CA SER A 83 6.83 6.85 11.41
C SER A 83 6.92 6.28 9.98
N PRO A 84 7.77 5.26 9.75
CA PRO A 84 7.84 4.57 8.47
C PRO A 84 6.48 4.14 7.93
N ALA A 85 5.60 3.63 8.81
CA ALA A 85 4.25 3.23 8.43
C ALA A 85 3.43 4.39 7.83
N THR A 86 3.55 5.59 8.41
CA THR A 86 2.89 6.80 7.89
C THR A 86 3.45 7.19 6.53
N LEU A 87 4.77 7.15 6.35
CA LEU A 87 5.39 7.47 5.05
C LEU A 87 5.00 6.47 3.94
N LEU A 88 4.97 5.18 4.27
CA LEU A 88 4.52 4.13 3.36
C LEU A 88 3.05 4.33 2.98
N LEU A 89 2.20 4.69 3.95
CA LEU A 89 0.79 4.99 3.71
C LEU A 89 0.61 6.24 2.84
N ASP A 90 1.38 7.30 3.06
CA ASP A 90 1.39 8.50 2.22
C ASP A 90 1.70 8.12 0.77
N TYR A 91 2.76 7.33 0.55
CA TYR A 91 3.13 6.85 -0.76
C TYR A 91 2.01 6.02 -1.40
N PHE A 92 1.52 5.01 -0.67
CA PHE A 92 0.48 4.11 -1.14
C PHE A 92 -0.83 4.86 -1.48
N SER A 93 -1.14 5.91 -0.73
CA SER A 93 -2.31 6.75 -0.98
C SER A 93 -2.25 7.45 -2.32
N MET A 94 -1.07 7.88 -2.74
CA MET A 94 -0.84 8.62 -3.98
C MET A 94 -0.60 7.68 -5.17
N PHE A 95 0.19 6.63 -4.97
CA PHE A 95 0.71 5.79 -6.05
C PHE A 95 0.19 4.35 -6.02
N GLY A 96 -0.64 3.97 -5.04
CA GLY A 96 -1.16 2.61 -4.90
C GLY A 96 -1.93 2.08 -6.12
N THR A 97 -2.48 2.97 -6.95
CA THR A 97 -3.18 2.60 -8.20
C THR A 97 -2.25 2.36 -9.39
N LYS A 98 -0.95 2.62 -9.23
CA LYS A 98 0.08 2.49 -10.26
C LYS A 98 0.78 1.15 -10.12
N SER A 99 1.14 0.54 -11.25
CA SER A 99 1.83 -0.76 -11.30
C SER A 99 3.18 -0.75 -10.60
N CYS A 100 3.87 0.40 -10.57
CA CYS A 100 5.16 0.53 -9.91
C CYS A 100 5.07 0.48 -8.38
N CYS A 101 3.88 0.66 -7.78
CA CYS A 101 3.75 0.80 -6.32
C CYS A 101 4.42 -0.34 -5.55
N PHE A 102 4.26 -1.58 -6.03
CA PHE A 102 4.87 -2.74 -5.40
C PHE A 102 6.40 -2.68 -5.42
N ASP A 103 6.99 -2.50 -6.60
CA ASP A 103 8.44 -2.45 -6.79
C ASP A 103 9.09 -1.31 -6.00
N ASP A 104 8.37 -0.19 -5.90
CA ASP A 104 8.85 0.99 -5.20
C ASP A 104 8.90 0.73 -3.69
N LEU A 105 7.84 0.17 -3.12
CA LEU A 105 7.72 -0.02 -1.68
C LEU A 105 8.49 -1.23 -1.16
N ARG A 106 8.56 -2.33 -1.92
CA ARG A 106 9.23 -3.57 -1.45
C ARG A 106 10.69 -3.33 -1.07
N SER A 107 11.37 -2.41 -1.78
CA SER A 107 12.77 -2.07 -1.53
C SER A 107 13.02 -1.44 -0.16
N TYR A 108 11.98 -0.98 0.53
CA TYR A 108 12.09 -0.39 1.87
C TYR A 108 11.71 -1.36 2.99
N PHE A 109 11.05 -2.47 2.69
CA PHE A 109 10.45 -3.33 3.71
C PHE A 109 11.49 -4.00 4.61
N GLU A 110 12.63 -4.39 4.06
CA GLU A 110 13.72 -5.02 4.82
C GLU A 110 14.39 -4.05 5.82
N PHE A 111 14.18 -2.74 5.66
CA PHE A 111 14.80 -1.71 6.51
C PHE A 111 13.91 -1.25 7.66
N PHE A 112 12.63 -1.63 7.66
CA PHE A 112 11.68 -1.22 8.69
C PHE A 112 11.31 -2.38 9.60
N SER A 113 10.96 -2.06 10.84
CA SER A 113 10.58 -3.08 11.82
C SER A 113 9.30 -3.81 11.37
N PRO A 114 9.15 -5.10 11.73
CA PRO A 114 7.92 -5.84 11.46
C PRO A 114 6.65 -5.14 11.99
N ASP A 115 6.76 -4.44 13.12
CA ASP A 115 5.65 -3.69 13.72
C ASP A 115 5.22 -2.50 12.86
N GLU A 116 6.16 -1.74 12.30
CA GLU A 116 5.85 -0.63 11.40
C GLU A 116 5.25 -1.13 10.09
N LEU A 117 5.75 -2.25 9.55
CA LEU A 117 5.14 -2.88 8.36
C LEU A 117 3.73 -3.37 8.66
N LYS A 118 3.51 -4.03 9.80
CA LYS A 118 2.17 -4.47 10.23
C LYS A 118 1.21 -3.29 10.36
N LYS A 119 1.65 -2.21 10.99
CA LYS A 119 0.88 -0.97 11.13
C LYS A 119 0.52 -0.39 9.76
N PHE A 120 1.48 -0.35 8.84
CA PHE A 120 1.22 0.06 7.45
C PHE A 120 0.16 -0.80 6.79
N MET A 121 0.26 -2.13 6.88
CA MET A 121 -0.69 -3.05 6.23
C MET A 121 -2.12 -2.80 6.73
N VAL A 122 -2.31 -2.69 8.05
CA VAL A 122 -3.62 -2.41 8.65
C VAL A 122 -4.20 -1.07 8.18
N MET A 123 -3.38 -0.01 8.16
CA MET A 123 -3.84 1.30 7.68
C MET A 123 -4.17 1.30 6.18
N ALA A 124 -3.37 0.61 5.36
CA ALA A 124 -3.59 0.50 3.93
C ALA A 124 -4.87 -0.29 3.60
N GLU A 125 -5.12 -1.39 4.32
CA GLU A 125 -6.35 -2.17 4.21
C GLU A 125 -7.58 -1.35 4.60
N ALA A 126 -7.53 -0.64 5.74
CA ALA A 126 -8.60 0.25 6.16
C ALA A 126 -8.92 1.30 5.09
N LYS A 127 -7.88 1.91 4.49
CA LYS A 127 -8.03 2.89 3.41
C LYS A 127 -8.63 2.32 2.13
N ILE A 128 -8.41 1.04 1.83
CA ILE A 128 -9.07 0.37 0.71
C ILE A 128 -10.55 0.12 1.04
N ALA A 129 -10.83 -0.29 2.29
CA ALA A 129 -12.18 -0.59 2.76
C ALA A 129 -13.11 0.64 2.78
N GLU A 130 -12.57 1.85 2.94
CA GLU A 130 -13.32 3.13 2.83
C GLU A 130 -14.00 3.31 1.46
N ASN A 131 -13.44 2.71 0.41
CA ASN A 131 -13.88 2.90 -0.96
C ASN A 131 -13.98 1.57 -1.70
N PRO A 132 -14.97 0.71 -1.36
CA PRO A 132 -15.07 -0.62 -1.92
C PRO A 132 -15.37 -0.57 -3.42
N ILE A 133 -14.81 -1.54 -4.13
CA ILE A 133 -15.05 -1.72 -5.55
C ILE A 133 -16.52 -2.06 -5.81
N LYS A 134 -17.07 -1.47 -6.87
CA LYS A 134 -18.38 -1.84 -7.40
C LYS A 134 -18.13 -2.34 -8.82
N PHE A 135 -18.55 -3.54 -9.17
CA PHE A 135 -18.36 -4.06 -10.53
C PHE A 135 -19.50 -3.59 -11.46
N ASP A 136 -19.76 -2.28 -11.45
CA ASP A 136 -20.71 -1.64 -12.35
C ASP A 136 -20.06 -1.32 -13.72
N CYS A 137 -20.89 -1.19 -14.75
CA CYS A 137 -20.46 -1.04 -16.14
C CYS A 137 -20.58 0.40 -16.67
N SER A 138 -20.87 1.38 -15.82
CA SER A 138 -20.93 2.78 -16.24
C SER A 138 -19.52 3.28 -16.60
N GLU A 139 -19.39 4.08 -17.65
CA GLU A 139 -18.09 4.60 -18.13
C GLU A 139 -17.34 5.39 -17.04
N LYS A 140 -18.07 6.21 -16.28
CA LYS A 140 -17.52 7.04 -15.20
C LYS A 140 -17.05 6.18 -14.02
N ASP A 141 -17.82 5.17 -13.67
CA ASP A 141 -17.49 4.29 -12.55
C ASP A 141 -16.37 3.32 -12.92
N ARG A 142 -16.27 2.88 -14.19
CA ARG A 142 -15.21 1.98 -14.66
C ARG A 142 -13.80 2.49 -14.33
N LYS A 143 -13.47 3.74 -14.64
CA LYS A 143 -12.13 4.31 -14.33
C LYS A 143 -11.83 4.31 -12.84
N ARG A 144 -12.83 4.62 -12.01
CA ARG A 144 -12.72 4.56 -10.54
C ARG A 144 -12.50 3.11 -10.09
N ASN A 145 -13.29 2.17 -10.58
CA ASN A 145 -13.21 0.76 -10.20
C ASN A 145 -11.90 0.11 -10.63
N VAL A 146 -11.39 0.42 -11.83
CA VAL A 146 -10.05 -0.01 -12.26
C VAL A 146 -8.96 0.52 -11.32
N SER A 147 -9.09 1.78 -10.87
CA SER A 147 -8.13 2.37 -9.93
C SER A 147 -8.17 1.68 -8.56
N ILE A 148 -9.37 1.38 -8.03
CA ILE A 148 -9.56 0.64 -6.79
C ILE A 148 -9.01 -0.79 -6.92
N LEU A 149 -9.29 -1.47 -8.04
CA LEU A 149 -8.81 -2.83 -8.32
C LEU A 149 -7.28 -2.88 -8.34
N ARG A 150 -6.64 -1.94 -9.04
CA ARG A 150 -5.17 -1.84 -9.09
C ARG A 150 -4.57 -1.57 -7.71
N ARG A 151 -5.23 -0.77 -6.87
CA ARG A 151 -4.81 -0.56 -5.49
C ARG A 151 -4.90 -1.84 -4.65
N GLN A 152 -5.97 -2.60 -4.80
CA GLN A 152 -6.12 -3.89 -4.14
C GLN A 152 -5.06 -4.90 -4.61
N ILE A 153 -4.70 -4.89 -5.90
CA ILE A 153 -3.59 -5.69 -6.44
C ILE A 153 -2.27 -5.30 -5.79
N SER A 154 -1.93 -4.00 -5.76
CA SER A 154 -0.72 -3.52 -5.09
C SER A 154 -0.66 -3.97 -3.63
N MET A 155 -1.79 -3.91 -2.91
CA MET A 155 -1.88 -4.39 -1.54
C MET A 155 -1.62 -5.90 -1.44
N MET A 156 -2.26 -6.72 -2.28
CA MET A 156 -2.07 -8.17 -2.28
C MET A 156 -0.63 -8.57 -2.65
N GLN A 157 0.02 -7.85 -3.55
CA GLN A 157 1.44 -8.03 -3.86
C GLN A 157 2.33 -7.80 -2.63
N LEU A 158 2.07 -6.71 -1.89
CA LEU A 158 2.83 -6.39 -0.68
C LEU A 158 2.57 -7.43 0.44
N GLN A 159 1.32 -7.85 0.65
CA GLN A 159 0.97 -8.91 1.60
C GLN A 159 1.67 -10.23 1.26
N ARG A 160 1.68 -10.60 -0.02
CA ARG A 160 2.35 -11.80 -0.52
C ARG A 160 3.86 -11.73 -0.26
N TYR A 161 4.48 -10.59 -0.55
CA TYR A 161 5.91 -10.36 -0.31
C TYR A 161 6.27 -10.46 1.18
N CYS A 162 5.42 -9.95 2.08
CA CYS A 162 5.58 -10.09 3.52
C CYS A 162 5.27 -11.50 4.06
N GLY A 163 5.03 -12.50 3.19
CA GLY A 163 4.75 -13.87 3.60
C GLY A 163 3.37 -14.09 4.23
N LEU A 164 2.48 -13.09 4.22
CA LEU A 164 1.18 -13.18 4.89
C LEU A 164 0.29 -14.27 4.28
N HIS A 165 0.39 -14.50 2.97
CA HIS A 165 -0.38 -15.55 2.30
C HIS A 165 0.25 -16.94 2.45
N GLY A 166 1.58 -17.02 2.54
CA GLY A 166 2.29 -18.29 2.73
C GLY A 166 2.04 -18.91 4.11
N ASN A 167 1.86 -18.05 5.13
CA ASN A 167 1.58 -18.45 6.52
C ASN A 167 0.11 -18.80 6.79
N LEU A 168 -0.78 -18.73 5.79
CA LEU A 168 -2.17 -19.11 5.93
C LEU A 168 -2.32 -20.63 6.07
N SER A 169 -3.36 -21.08 6.78
CA SER A 169 -3.77 -22.48 6.76
C SER A 169 -4.23 -22.90 5.36
N LEU A 170 -4.20 -24.20 5.06
CA LEU A 170 -4.64 -24.75 3.76
C LEU A 170 -6.06 -24.28 3.38
N ASP A 171 -7.00 -24.28 4.32
CA ASP A 171 -8.37 -23.83 4.07
C ASP A 171 -8.42 -22.33 3.74
N LYS A 172 -7.61 -21.52 4.42
CA LYS A 172 -7.52 -20.08 4.12
C LYS A 172 -6.84 -19.80 2.80
N LYS A 173 -5.86 -20.61 2.38
CA LYS A 173 -5.29 -20.54 1.03
C LYS A 173 -6.34 -20.88 -0.03
N ARG A 174 -7.18 -21.91 0.19
CA ARG A 174 -8.30 -22.25 -0.69
C ARG A 174 -9.34 -21.14 -0.78
N ASP A 175 -9.73 -20.55 0.35
CA ASP A 175 -10.62 -19.38 0.42
C ASP A 175 -10.07 -18.22 -0.44
N LEU A 176 -8.77 -17.94 -0.30
CA LEU A 176 -8.09 -16.88 -1.04
C LEU A 176 -8.02 -17.17 -2.55
N VAL A 177 -7.81 -18.42 -2.97
CA VAL A 177 -7.87 -18.82 -4.38
C VAL A 177 -9.26 -18.57 -4.96
N LEU A 178 -10.31 -18.96 -4.24
CA LEU A 178 -11.70 -18.72 -4.67
C LEU A 178 -11.99 -17.22 -4.81
N LEU A 179 -11.52 -16.42 -3.85
CA LEU A 179 -11.61 -14.97 -3.90
C LEU A 179 -10.88 -14.39 -5.12
N CYS A 180 -9.64 -14.80 -5.37
CA CYS A 180 -8.86 -14.33 -6.52
C CYS A 180 -9.55 -14.68 -7.85
N LYS A 181 -10.11 -15.90 -7.97
CA LYS A 181 -10.89 -16.32 -9.14
C LYS A 181 -12.15 -15.46 -9.34
N HIS A 182 -12.84 -15.13 -8.25
CA HIS A 182 -14.00 -14.24 -8.31
C HIS A 182 -13.60 -12.82 -8.76
N LEU A 183 -12.60 -12.22 -8.12
CA LEU A 183 -12.09 -10.88 -8.46
C LEU A 183 -11.58 -10.80 -9.90
N TYR A 184 -10.95 -11.86 -10.40
CA TYR A 184 -10.54 -11.94 -11.81
C TYR A 184 -11.76 -11.85 -12.74
N ARG A 185 -12.76 -12.72 -12.54
CA ARG A 185 -13.96 -12.78 -13.39
C ARG A 185 -14.73 -11.46 -13.39
N GLU A 186 -14.90 -10.86 -12.23
CA GLU A 186 -15.58 -9.58 -12.10
C GLU A 186 -14.74 -8.44 -12.67
N GLY A 187 -13.42 -8.45 -12.44
CA GLY A 187 -12.49 -7.45 -12.96
C GLY A 187 -12.34 -7.47 -14.49
N LEU A 188 -12.57 -8.60 -15.15
CA LEU A 188 -12.61 -8.68 -16.62
C LEU A 188 -13.70 -7.80 -17.23
N LYS A 189 -14.81 -7.57 -16.52
CA LYS A 189 -15.88 -6.65 -16.97
C LYS A 189 -15.39 -5.20 -17.09
N LEU A 190 -14.31 -4.87 -16.38
CA LEU A 190 -13.67 -3.55 -16.42
C LEU A 190 -12.62 -3.42 -17.53
N ALA A 191 -12.32 -4.50 -18.26
CA ALA A 191 -11.29 -4.54 -19.30
C ALA A 191 -11.77 -4.08 -20.68
N THR A 192 -13.00 -3.58 -20.81
CA THR A 192 -13.55 -3.07 -22.07
C THR A 192 -12.68 -1.94 -22.64
N GLY A 193 -12.23 -2.09 -23.90
CA GLY A 193 -11.38 -1.13 -24.59
C GLY A 193 -9.88 -1.23 -24.26
N VAL A 194 -9.47 -2.22 -23.46
CA VAL A 194 -8.04 -2.55 -23.27
C VAL A 194 -7.57 -3.39 -24.47
N PRO A 195 -6.46 -3.02 -25.15
CA PRO A 195 -5.88 -3.81 -26.23
C PRO A 195 -5.63 -5.27 -25.83
N GLU A 196 -5.72 -6.20 -26.78
CA GLU A 196 -5.43 -7.62 -26.52
C GLU A 196 -3.96 -7.87 -26.16
N THR A 197 -3.07 -7.00 -26.63
CA THR A 197 -1.63 -7.03 -26.32
C THR A 197 -1.31 -6.53 -24.91
N ASP A 198 -2.26 -5.85 -24.26
CA ASP A 198 -2.05 -5.23 -22.96
C ASP A 198 -2.55 -6.11 -21.82
N THR A 199 -1.84 -6.05 -20.69
CA THR A 199 -2.27 -6.70 -19.46
C THR A 199 -3.61 -6.14 -19.00
N LYS A 200 -4.58 -7.02 -18.75
CA LYS A 200 -5.89 -6.63 -18.26
C LYS A 200 -5.81 -6.22 -16.79
N PRO A 201 -6.71 -5.34 -16.32
CA PRO A 201 -6.65 -4.81 -14.96
C PRO A 201 -6.67 -5.86 -13.83
N ALA A 202 -7.17 -7.07 -14.11
CA ALA A 202 -7.39 -8.12 -13.12
C ALA A 202 -6.42 -9.32 -13.25
N ASP A 203 -5.50 -9.32 -14.22
CA ASP A 203 -4.67 -10.50 -14.55
C ASP A 203 -3.82 -10.97 -13.37
N PHE A 204 -3.40 -10.05 -12.50
CA PHE A 204 -2.60 -10.40 -11.31
C PHE A 204 -3.33 -11.38 -10.36
N PHE A 205 -4.66 -11.32 -10.25
CA PHE A 205 -5.37 -12.26 -9.38
C PHE A 205 -5.23 -13.72 -9.84
N VAL A 206 -5.12 -13.96 -11.15
CA VAL A 206 -4.89 -15.31 -11.68
C VAL A 206 -3.49 -15.77 -11.32
N VAL A 207 -2.49 -14.90 -11.47
CA VAL A 207 -1.10 -15.23 -11.09
C VAL A 207 -1.02 -15.59 -9.61
N LEU A 208 -1.63 -14.78 -8.73
CA LEU A 208 -1.67 -15.06 -7.30
C LEU A 208 -2.40 -16.38 -6.98
N ALA A 209 -3.55 -16.63 -7.62
CA ALA A 209 -4.29 -17.88 -7.45
C ALA A 209 -3.46 -19.10 -7.84
N VAL A 210 -2.71 -19.03 -8.95
CA VAL A 210 -1.83 -20.11 -9.40
C VAL A 210 -0.70 -20.35 -8.40
N HIS A 211 -0.05 -19.29 -7.89
CA HIS A 211 0.98 -19.44 -6.87
C HIS A 211 0.46 -20.15 -5.60
N LEU A 212 -0.73 -19.76 -5.13
CA LEU A 212 -1.37 -20.39 -3.98
C LEU A 212 -1.75 -21.86 -4.24
N LEU A 213 -2.23 -22.18 -5.44
CA LEU A 213 -2.54 -23.56 -5.83
C LEU A 213 -1.29 -24.45 -5.85
N ILE A 214 -0.16 -23.92 -6.33
CA ILE A 214 1.12 -24.62 -6.30
C ILE A 214 1.56 -24.87 -4.86
N GLU A 215 1.44 -23.88 -3.96
CA GLU A 215 1.75 -24.05 -2.54
C GLU A 215 0.89 -25.12 -1.87
N ILE A 216 -0.43 -25.07 -2.09
CA ILE A 216 -1.35 -26.08 -1.59
C ILE A 216 -0.93 -27.46 -2.08
N TYR A 217 -0.63 -27.60 -3.38
CA TYR A 217 -0.19 -28.88 -3.94
C TYR A 217 1.08 -29.39 -3.25
N VAL A 218 2.11 -28.55 -3.11
CA VAL A 218 3.38 -28.92 -2.47
C VAL A 218 3.19 -29.29 -1.00
N GLU A 219 2.34 -28.59 -0.26
CA GLU A 219 2.04 -28.87 1.16
C GLU A 219 1.22 -30.16 1.36
N THR A 220 0.37 -30.54 0.39
CA THR A 220 -0.47 -31.74 0.47
C THR A 220 0.14 -32.99 -0.17
N SER A 221 1.20 -32.85 -0.95
CA SER A 221 1.86 -33.97 -1.66
C SER A 221 3.07 -34.55 -0.89
N GLN A 222 3.26 -34.12 0.36
CA GLN A 222 4.22 -34.70 1.32
C GLN A 222 3.50 -35.70 2.21
#